data_AF-A0A3D1IYZ2-F1
#
_entry.id   AF-A0A3D1IYZ2-F1
#
_cell.length_a   1.000
_cell.length_b   1.000
_cell.length_c   1.000
_cell.angle_alpha   90.00
_cell.angle_beta   90.00
_cell.angle_gamma   90.00
#
_symmetry.space_group_name_H-M   'P 1'
#
loop_
_entity.id
_entity.type
_entity.pdbx_description
1 polymer ?
#
loop_
_entity_poly.entity_id
_entity_poly.type
_entity_poly.pdbx_seq_one_letter_code
_entity_poly.pdbx_strand_id
1 'polypeptide(L)'
;KDTFGGQHQLVINGVDVDLKLIGEWELWQKEVLDAKQNYDMIFVGLYQALRDRAGKSVNTTDEVARWTSEHSPVPTFGFWDWAVGPDKTIGGLVLYGREQGKAAAEIALKILSGTPPAQIYPVTADRGHFLFSKRQLERYKIVLPVAIARETSWTH
;
A
#
# COMPACT_ATOMS: atom_id res chain seq x y z
N LYS A 1 -12.37 -21.46 -2.68
CA LYS A 1 -11.29 -22.02 -3.51
C LYS A 1 -10.28 -20.91 -3.67
N ASP A 2 -9.20 -20.97 -2.89
CA ASP A 2 -8.24 -19.88 -2.76
C ASP A 2 -7.28 -19.91 -3.96
N THR A 3 -7.15 -18.80 -4.68
CA THR A 3 -6.47 -18.76 -5.99
C THR A 3 -4.94 -18.71 -5.88
N PHE A 4 -4.39 -18.66 -4.67
CA PHE A 4 -3.00 -18.26 -4.43
C PHE A 4 -2.23 -19.24 -3.53
N GLY A 5 -2.48 -20.54 -3.66
CA GLY A 5 -1.83 -21.58 -2.88
C GLY A 5 -0.31 -21.69 -3.04
N GLY A 6 0.46 -20.99 -2.21
CA GLY A 6 1.71 -21.52 -1.67
C GLY A 6 2.96 -20.66 -1.86
N GLN A 7 3.30 -20.22 -3.06
CA GLN A 7 4.50 -19.39 -3.31
C GLN A 7 4.32 -18.58 -4.61
N HIS A 8 4.38 -17.25 -4.50
CA HIS A 8 4.25 -16.33 -5.65
C HIS A 8 5.55 -15.55 -5.78
N GLN A 9 6.60 -16.24 -6.18
CA GLN A 9 7.84 -15.60 -6.61
C GLN A 9 7.69 -15.22 -8.08
N LEU A 10 7.87 -13.95 -8.37
CA LEU A 10 7.72 -13.38 -9.71
C LEU A 10 8.93 -12.51 -10.02
N VAL A 11 9.38 -12.51 -11.27
CA VAL A 11 10.40 -11.57 -11.73
C VAL A 11 9.72 -10.48 -12.54
N ILE A 12 9.78 -9.23 -12.06
CA ILE A 12 9.20 -8.06 -12.73
C ILE A 12 10.33 -7.11 -13.07
N ASN A 13 10.62 -6.94 -14.37
CA ASN A 13 11.71 -6.07 -14.86
C ASN A 13 13.08 -6.35 -14.19
N GLY A 14 13.36 -7.62 -13.90
CA GLY A 14 14.60 -8.03 -13.22
C GLY A 14 14.60 -7.87 -11.70
N VAL A 15 13.44 -7.55 -11.10
CA VAL A 15 13.25 -7.54 -9.64
C VAL A 15 12.55 -8.82 -9.23
N ASP A 16 13.13 -9.57 -8.30
CA ASP A 16 12.51 -10.72 -7.66
C ASP A 16 11.48 -10.26 -6.61
N VAL A 17 10.25 -10.75 -6.73
CA VAL A 17 9.09 -10.31 -5.94
C VAL A 17 8.41 -11.52 -5.32
N ASP A 18 8.30 -11.50 -3.99
CA ASP A 18 7.48 -12.45 -3.24
C ASP A 18 6.17 -11.79 -2.80
N LEU A 19 5.03 -12.31 -3.25
CA LEU A 19 3.73 -11.88 -2.76
C LEU A 19 3.30 -12.70 -1.53
N LYS A 20 3.06 -12.00 -0.40
CA LYS A 20 2.56 -12.61 0.84
C LYS A 20 1.18 -12.05 1.21
N LEU A 21 0.19 -12.95 1.33
CA LEU A 21 -1.13 -12.64 1.87
C LEU A 21 -1.16 -13.04 3.34
N ILE A 22 -1.13 -12.05 4.23
CA ILE A 22 -1.02 -12.26 5.67
C ILE A 22 -2.27 -11.69 6.35
N GLY A 23 -3.01 -12.56 7.04
CA GLY A 23 -4.21 -12.18 7.82
C GLY A 23 -3.97 -12.07 9.33
N GLU A 24 -2.86 -12.63 9.82
CA GLU A 24 -2.53 -12.70 11.25
C GLU A 24 -1.45 -11.68 11.61
N TRP A 25 -1.70 -10.93 12.67
CA TRP A 25 -0.81 -9.85 13.10
C TRP A 25 0.57 -10.35 13.50
N GLU A 26 0.64 -11.44 14.25
CA GLU A 26 1.92 -12.01 14.71
C GLU A 26 2.78 -12.47 13.52
N LEU A 27 2.16 -13.03 12.48
CA LEU A 27 2.87 -13.41 11.26
C LEU A 27 3.33 -12.17 10.48
N TRP A 28 2.50 -11.12 10.40
CA TRP A 28 2.90 -9.86 9.79
C TRP A 28 4.14 -9.27 10.48
N GLN A 29 4.12 -9.23 11.82
CA GLN A 29 5.23 -8.71 12.60
C GLN A 29 6.51 -9.50 12.35
N LYS A 30 6.41 -10.83 12.37
CA LYS A 30 7.54 -11.71 12.08
C LYS A 30 8.14 -11.43 10.70
N GLU A 31 7.31 -11.36 9.67
CA GLU A 31 7.75 -11.12 8.28
C GLU A 31 8.42 -9.76 8.10
N VAL A 32 7.92 -8.71 8.77
CA VAL A 32 8.54 -7.39 8.76
C VAL A 32 9.89 -7.38 9.47
N LEU A 33 9.99 -8.01 10.64
CA LEU A 33 11.23 -8.05 11.44
C LEU A 33 12.33 -8.86 10.74
N ASP A 34 11.96 -9.97 10.11
CA ASP A 34 12.88 -10.87 9.41
C ASP A 34 13.21 -10.41 7.99
N ALA A 35 12.59 -9.34 7.48
CA ALA A 35 12.64 -8.95 6.07
C ALA A 35 14.06 -8.80 5.51
N LYS A 36 15.00 -8.23 6.28
CA LYS A 36 16.39 -8.02 5.84
C LYS A 36 17.15 -9.31 5.53
N GLN A 37 16.65 -10.46 5.97
CA GLN A 37 17.27 -11.76 5.65
C GLN A 37 17.06 -12.14 4.18
N ASN A 38 15.98 -11.66 3.55
CA ASN A 38 15.55 -12.13 2.23
C ASN A 38 15.19 -11.01 1.24
N TYR A 39 14.99 -9.77 1.71
CA TYR A 39 14.47 -8.67 0.91
C TYR A 39 15.25 -7.38 1.11
N ASP A 40 15.38 -6.59 0.05
CA ASP A 40 15.97 -5.24 0.09
C ASP A 40 14.90 -4.15 0.35
N MET A 41 13.63 -4.44 0.11
CA MET A 41 12.51 -3.52 0.31
C MET A 41 11.19 -4.27 0.49
N ILE A 42 10.18 -3.57 1.04
CA ILE A 42 8.81 -4.10 1.22
C ILE A 42 7.81 -3.16 0.54
N PHE A 43 6.87 -3.71 -0.22
CA PHE A 43 5.67 -2.98 -0.63
C PHE A 43 4.49 -3.37 0.28
N VAL A 44 3.99 -2.39 1.02
CA VAL A 44 2.88 -2.55 1.97
C VAL A 44 1.56 -2.40 1.23
N GLY A 45 0.81 -3.51 1.15
CA GLY A 45 -0.53 -3.56 0.62
C GLY A 45 -1.61 -3.11 1.62
N LEU A 46 -2.84 -3.59 1.40
CA LEU A 46 -3.95 -3.37 2.32
C LEU A 46 -3.73 -4.16 3.61
N TYR A 47 -3.73 -3.46 4.75
CA TYR A 47 -3.49 -4.02 6.08
C TYR A 47 -4.75 -3.99 6.99
N GLN A 48 -5.89 -3.53 6.47
CA GLN A 48 -7.13 -3.35 7.24
C GLN A 48 -7.75 -4.69 7.68
N ALA A 49 -7.44 -5.78 6.99
CA ALA A 49 -7.96 -7.11 7.30
C ALA A 49 -7.17 -7.87 8.37
N LEU A 50 -6.04 -7.32 8.86
CA LEU A 50 -5.21 -7.98 9.87
C LEU A 50 -5.96 -8.15 11.20
N ARG A 51 -5.84 -9.34 11.77
CA ARG A 51 -6.46 -9.72 13.04
C ARG A 51 -5.42 -10.21 14.04
N ASP A 52 -5.66 -9.94 15.31
CA ASP A 52 -4.93 -10.55 16.41
C ASP A 52 -5.40 -11.99 16.67
N ARG A 53 -4.74 -12.68 17.62
CA ARG A 53 -5.14 -14.02 18.08
C ARG A 53 -6.57 -14.12 18.62
N ALA A 54 -7.17 -13.02 19.06
CA ALA A 54 -8.57 -12.98 19.49
C ALA A 54 -9.55 -12.74 18.31
N GLY A 55 -9.04 -12.64 17.08
CA GLY A 55 -9.82 -12.38 15.88
C GLY A 55 -10.26 -10.92 15.73
N LYS A 56 -9.77 -10.01 16.59
CA LYS A 56 -10.10 -8.58 16.55
C LYS A 56 -9.21 -7.88 15.52
N SER A 57 -9.78 -6.90 14.81
CA SER A 57 -9.00 -6.06 13.90
C SER A 57 -7.93 -5.29 14.68
N VAL A 58 -6.69 -5.37 14.21
CA VAL A 58 -5.54 -4.68 14.82
C VAL A 58 -5.45 -3.23 14.37
N ASN A 59 -5.93 -2.91 13.18
CA ASN A 59 -5.73 -1.58 12.61
C ASN A 59 -6.88 -0.63 12.99
N THR A 60 -6.87 -0.14 14.24
CA THR A 60 -7.92 0.78 14.72
C THR A 60 -7.60 2.25 14.41
N THR A 61 -6.33 2.62 14.41
CA THR A 61 -5.86 4.01 14.20
C THR A 61 -4.56 4.09 13.40
N ASP A 62 -4.39 3.31 12.33
CA ASP A 62 -3.12 3.18 11.56
C ASP A 62 -1.96 2.54 12.36
N GLU A 63 -2.29 1.77 13.39
CA GLU A 63 -1.30 1.10 14.26
C GLU A 63 -0.38 0.17 13.47
N VAL A 64 -0.93 -0.53 12.47
CA VAL A 64 -0.14 -1.42 11.62
C VAL A 64 0.89 -0.65 10.79
N ALA A 65 0.48 0.45 10.15
CA ALA A 65 1.39 1.24 9.33
C ALA A 65 2.52 1.85 10.16
N ARG A 66 2.17 2.38 11.35
CA ARG A 66 3.16 2.94 12.29
C ARG A 66 4.14 1.91 12.79
N TRP A 67 3.63 0.79 13.29
CA TRP A 67 4.47 -0.29 13.79
C TRP A 67 5.39 -0.83 12.69
N THR A 68 4.85 -1.02 11.47
CA THR A 68 5.64 -1.49 10.33
C THR A 68 6.73 -0.51 9.96
N SER A 69 6.45 0.79 9.92
CA SER A 69 7.46 1.81 9.67
C SER A 69 8.55 1.77 10.73
N GLU A 70 8.18 1.74 12.01
CA GLU A 70 9.12 1.76 13.13
C GLU A 70 10.05 0.54 13.13
N HIS A 71 9.51 -0.65 12.86
CA HIS A 71 10.24 -1.91 13.04
C HIS A 71 10.88 -2.47 11.78
N SER A 72 10.50 -2.00 10.59
CA SER A 72 11.08 -2.56 9.36
C SER A 72 12.57 -2.24 9.26
N PRO A 73 13.43 -3.26 9.05
CA PRO A 73 14.86 -3.08 8.87
C PRO A 73 15.23 -2.64 7.44
N VAL A 74 14.25 -2.54 6.54
CA VAL A 74 14.42 -2.23 5.12
C VAL A 74 13.39 -1.16 4.68
N PRO A 75 13.65 -0.42 3.59
CA PRO A 75 12.71 0.53 3.02
C PRO A 75 11.30 -0.04 2.80
N THR A 76 10.28 0.69 3.25
CA THR A 76 8.87 0.34 3.01
C THR A 76 8.21 1.32 2.06
N PHE A 77 7.56 0.83 1.01
CA PHE A 77 6.79 1.59 0.02
C PHE A 77 5.30 1.23 0.12
N GLY A 78 4.42 2.07 -0.42
CA GLY A 78 2.97 1.87 -0.33
C GLY A 78 2.27 2.13 -1.66
N PHE A 79 1.07 1.56 -1.81
CA PHE A 79 0.23 1.74 -3.01
C PHE A 79 -0.86 2.82 -2.85
N TRP A 80 -1.07 3.32 -1.63
CA TRP A 80 -2.18 4.22 -1.29
C TRP A 80 -1.68 5.46 -0.56
N ASP A 81 -2.27 6.61 -0.86
CA ASP A 81 -1.92 7.91 -0.29
C ASP A 81 -1.95 7.92 1.26
N TRP A 82 -2.97 7.31 1.87
CA TRP A 82 -3.09 7.24 3.34
C TRP A 82 -1.99 6.41 4.03
N ALA A 83 -1.28 5.55 3.29
CA ALA A 83 -0.18 4.74 3.82
C ALA A 83 1.17 5.46 3.78
N VAL A 84 1.23 6.69 3.27
CA VAL A 84 2.47 7.49 3.14
C VAL A 84 2.54 8.52 4.26
N GLY A 85 3.69 8.64 4.92
CA GLY A 85 3.83 9.59 6.03
C GLY A 85 5.13 9.45 6.82
N PRO A 86 5.39 10.40 7.74
CA PRO A 86 6.64 10.47 8.52
C PRO A 86 6.86 9.26 9.41
N ASP A 87 5.78 8.59 9.82
CA ASP A 87 5.72 7.41 10.64
C ASP A 87 5.07 6.23 9.90
N LYS A 88 4.98 6.29 8.56
CA LYS A 88 4.39 5.24 7.71
C LYS A 88 5.39 4.83 6.62
N THR A 89 4.91 4.49 5.42
CA THR A 89 5.77 4.13 4.30
C THR A 89 6.44 5.36 3.68
N ILE A 90 7.54 5.11 2.96
CA ILE A 90 8.27 6.10 2.17
C ILE A 90 7.38 6.76 1.12
N GLY A 91 6.49 6.00 0.49
CA GLY A 91 5.67 6.48 -0.62
C GLY A 91 5.80 5.64 -1.87
N GLY A 92 5.63 6.27 -3.03
CA GLY A 92 5.70 5.63 -4.34
C GLY A 92 4.80 6.33 -5.36
N LEU A 93 4.45 5.59 -6.41
CA LEU A 93 3.33 5.95 -7.29
C LEU A 93 2.04 5.42 -6.65
N VAL A 94 1.28 6.32 -6.00
CA VAL A 94 0.16 5.94 -5.13
C VAL A 94 -1.19 6.29 -5.74
N LEU A 95 -2.21 5.53 -5.36
CA LEU A 95 -3.61 5.82 -5.66
C LEU A 95 -4.20 6.71 -4.56
N TYR A 96 -5.00 7.71 -4.95
CA TYR A 96 -5.69 8.59 -4.02
C TYR A 96 -7.07 8.06 -3.68
N GLY A 97 -7.31 7.78 -2.40
CA GLY A 97 -8.62 7.30 -1.93
C GLY A 97 -9.78 8.22 -2.27
N ARG A 98 -9.53 9.52 -2.26
CA ARG A 98 -10.53 10.54 -2.58
C ARG A 98 -11.05 10.43 -4.02
N GLU A 99 -10.17 10.14 -4.97
CA GLU A 99 -10.53 10.01 -6.38
C GLU A 99 -11.39 8.75 -6.60
N GLN A 100 -11.02 7.64 -5.94
CA GLN A 100 -11.81 6.41 -5.94
C GLN A 100 -13.20 6.63 -5.32
N GLY A 101 -13.27 7.35 -4.20
CA GLY A 101 -14.54 7.71 -3.56
C GLY A 101 -15.44 8.59 -4.44
N LYS A 102 -14.85 9.56 -5.14
CA LYS A 102 -15.58 10.40 -6.10
C LYS A 102 -16.13 9.57 -7.27
N ALA A 103 -15.31 8.71 -7.88
CA ALA A 103 -15.75 7.83 -8.96
C ALA A 103 -16.87 6.88 -8.50
N ALA A 104 -16.78 6.32 -7.29
CA ALA A 104 -17.83 5.50 -6.71
C ALA A 104 -19.15 6.29 -6.50
N ALA A 105 -19.07 7.53 -6.03
CA ALA A 105 -20.24 8.40 -5.88
C ALA A 105 -20.89 8.75 -7.22
N GLU A 106 -20.11 9.00 -8.27
CA GLU A 106 -20.62 9.25 -9.62
C GLU A 106 -21.35 8.02 -10.20
N ILE A 107 -20.82 6.82 -9.96
CA ILE A 107 -21.50 5.56 -10.32
C ILE A 107 -22.82 5.43 -9.55
N ALA A 108 -22.81 5.68 -8.24
CA ALA A 108 -24.02 5.61 -7.42
C ALA A 108 -25.11 6.58 -7.90
N LEU A 109 -24.75 7.81 -8.28
CA LEU A 109 -25.68 8.79 -8.84
C LEU A 109 -26.30 8.32 -10.17
N LYS A 110 -25.54 7.66 -11.05
CA LYS A 110 -26.08 7.09 -12.30
C LYS A 110 -27.11 5.99 -12.03
N ILE A 111 -26.85 5.13 -11.04
CA ILE A 111 -27.79 4.07 -10.62
C ILE A 111 -29.06 4.70 -10.07
N LEU A 112 -28.93 5.67 -9.16
CA LEU A 112 -30.07 6.40 -8.60
C LEU A 112 -30.88 7.15 -9.66
N SER A 113 -30.24 7.54 -10.76
CA SER A 113 -30.90 8.17 -11.91
C SER A 113 -31.54 7.16 -12.90
N GLY A 114 -31.55 5.87 -12.56
CA GLY A 114 -32.21 4.81 -13.34
C GLY A 114 -31.32 4.04 -14.32
N THR A 115 -30.00 4.29 -14.33
CA THR A 115 -29.07 3.51 -15.17
C THR A 115 -28.89 2.11 -14.56
N PRO A 116 -29.16 1.02 -15.30
CA PRO A 116 -28.92 -0.33 -14.79
C PRO A 116 -27.42 -0.55 -14.48
N PRO A 117 -27.05 -1.13 -13.32
CA PRO A 117 -25.64 -1.33 -12.95
C PRO A 117 -24.83 -2.09 -14.01
N ALA A 118 -25.45 -3.05 -14.70
CA ALA A 118 -24.81 -3.84 -15.76
C ALA A 118 -24.36 -3.02 -16.99
N GLN A 119 -24.84 -1.78 -17.13
CA GLN A 119 -24.46 -0.87 -18.22
C GLN A 119 -23.41 0.16 -17.79
N ILE A 120 -23.02 0.18 -16.52
CA ILE A 120 -22.00 1.10 -16.00
C ILE A 120 -20.65 0.39 -16.08
N TYR A 121 -19.84 0.76 -17.07
CA TYR A 121 -18.48 0.25 -17.17
C TYR A 121 -17.64 0.68 -15.97
N PRO A 122 -16.73 -0.19 -15.48
CA PRO A 122 -15.76 0.19 -14.46
C PRO A 122 -14.99 1.43 -14.91
N VAL A 123 -14.91 2.44 -14.04
CA VAL A 123 -14.05 3.60 -14.28
C VAL A 123 -12.61 3.14 -14.10
N THR A 124 -11.80 3.27 -15.15
CA THR A 124 -10.35 3.05 -15.04
C THR A 124 -9.76 4.15 -14.17
N ALA A 125 -9.17 3.74 -13.04
CA ALA A 125 -8.55 4.66 -12.10
C ALA A 125 -7.41 5.46 -12.77
N ASP A 126 -7.18 6.67 -12.24
CA ASP A 126 -6.07 7.53 -12.64
C ASP A 126 -4.72 6.80 -12.50
N ARG A 127 -3.68 7.24 -13.22
CA ARG A 127 -2.37 6.53 -13.32
C ARG A 127 -1.55 6.50 -12.02
N GLY A 128 -2.13 6.94 -10.90
CA GLY A 128 -1.45 7.19 -9.63
C GLY A 128 -0.63 8.48 -9.70
N HIS A 129 -0.26 9.01 -8.54
CA HIS A 129 0.59 10.20 -8.43
C HIS A 129 1.80 9.91 -7.55
N PHE A 130 2.93 10.56 -7.83
CA PHE A 130 4.11 10.43 -6.97
C PHE A 130 3.88 11.16 -5.64
N LEU A 131 3.93 10.41 -4.55
CA LEU A 131 3.82 10.93 -3.19
C LEU A 131 4.92 10.30 -2.35
N PHE A 132 5.73 11.13 -1.68
CA PHE A 132 6.83 10.65 -0.84
C PHE A 132 6.95 11.40 0.49
N SER A 133 7.33 10.67 1.54
CA SER A 133 7.70 11.21 2.85
C SER A 133 9.16 11.61 2.87
N LYS A 134 9.43 12.90 3.13
CA LYS A 134 10.81 13.42 3.26
C LYS A 134 11.56 12.72 4.39
N ARG A 135 10.93 12.62 5.57
CA ARG A 135 11.51 11.98 6.74
C ARG A 135 11.89 10.51 6.49
N GLN A 136 11.07 9.75 5.77
CA GLN A 136 11.38 8.35 5.49
C GLN A 136 12.47 8.21 4.42
N LEU A 137 12.49 9.05 3.37
CA LEU A 137 13.60 9.09 2.42
C LEU A 137 14.94 9.40 3.11
N GLU A 138 14.93 10.38 4.03
CA GLU A 138 16.10 10.74 4.85
C GLU A 138 16.54 9.57 5.73
N ARG A 139 15.59 8.92 6.43
CA ARG A 139 15.86 7.75 7.29
C ARG A 139 16.58 6.64 6.53
N TYR A 140 16.11 6.31 5.33
CA TYR A 140 16.66 5.24 4.50
C TYR A 140 17.78 5.69 3.56
N LYS A 141 18.16 6.99 3.59
CA LYS A 141 19.19 7.60 2.73
C LYS A 141 18.93 7.38 1.24
N ILE A 142 17.66 7.47 0.84
CA ILE A 142 17.23 7.30 -0.55
C ILE A 142 17.12 8.67 -1.22
N VAL A 143 17.75 8.80 -2.39
CA VAL A 143 17.66 10.00 -3.24
C VAL A 143 16.81 9.66 -4.45
N LEU A 144 15.72 10.41 -4.64
CA LEU A 144 14.86 10.24 -5.81
C LEU A 144 15.55 10.74 -7.08
N PRO A 145 15.38 10.05 -8.23
CA PRO A 145 15.74 10.60 -9.53
C PRO A 145 15.08 11.97 -9.76
N VAL A 146 15.80 12.90 -10.41
CA VAL A 146 15.33 14.29 -10.62
C VAL A 146 13.97 14.35 -11.31
N ALA A 147 13.70 13.46 -12.28
CA ALA A 147 12.41 13.40 -12.96
C ALA A 147 11.25 13.11 -11.99
N ILE A 148 11.42 12.10 -11.12
CA ILE A 148 10.41 11.73 -10.12
C ILE A 148 10.27 12.84 -9.07
N ALA A 149 11.39 13.39 -8.59
CA ALA A 149 11.39 14.43 -7.56
C ALA A 149 10.64 15.70 -7.99
N ARG A 150 10.64 16.04 -9.28
CA ARG A 150 9.92 17.20 -9.84
C ARG A 150 8.40 17.02 -9.87
N GLU A 151 7.94 15.79 -10.03
CA GLU A 151 6.51 15.44 -10.12
C GLU A 151 5.96 14.97 -8.76
N THR A 152 6.80 14.92 -7.74
CA THR A 152 6.47 14.43 -6.41
C THR A 152 5.73 15.46 -5.57
N SER A 153 4.59 15.05 -5.01
CA SER A 153 3.99 15.67 -3.83
C SER A 153 4.67 15.15 -2.56
N TRP A 154 4.85 16.01 -1.56
CA TRP A 154 5.62 15.66 -0.36
C TRP A 154 4.75 15.58 0.88
N THR A 155 5.01 14.59 1.74
CA THR A 155 4.54 14.58 3.13
C THR A 155 5.68 14.98 4.07
N HIS A 156 5.32 15.67 5.16
CA HIS A 156 6.22 16.11 6.22
C HIS A 156 6.57 14.95 7.16
#